data_AF-A0A9E0YUP1-F1
#
_entry.id   AF-A0A9E0YUP1-F1
#
_cell.length_a   1.000
_cell.length_b   1.000
_cell.length_c   1.000
_cell.angle_alpha   90.00
_cell.angle_beta   90.00
_cell.angle_gamma   90.00
#
_symmetry.space_group_name_H-M   'P 1'
#
loop_
_entity.id
_entity.type
_entity.pdbx_description
1 polymer ?
#
loop_
_entity_poly.entity_id
_entity_poly.type
_entity_poly.pdbx_seq_one_letter_code
_entity_poly.pdbx_strand_id
1 'polypeptide(L)'
;MLNKLNFVENTESEATPSIAVSETGETTSLPDPMFVNGLYHDDAITNILILSLDDYQEGDVGRSDSMIMLSIDTRHKKIKMTSFMRDMFVQIPGVGSNRLNTAFSYGGAPLTVKTIENNFGVDIDRYVIIDYDAFETIIDSVGGVYIDVSDAEAAYINEYSFRTDIVGGYQLLNGNLARSYARIRKIGDDFERTARQREVMSAAIDQLKSSNIGTINHVLSTVLPMITTNLSKTEVLNLASNALTYLNYPIEQLRLPEDGAYSDAMVMIGGMEASVLRPDLEANSDALVQFIYEDDTPKMTQ
;
A
#
# COMPACT_ATOMS: atom_id res chain seq x y z
N MET A 1 -19.12 -8.15 14.33
CA MET A 1 -18.14 -8.00 13.23
C MET A 1 -16.78 -7.56 13.76
N LEU A 2 -16.67 -6.46 14.51
CA LEU A 2 -15.38 -5.92 14.98
C LEU A 2 -14.57 -6.78 15.96
N ASN A 3 -15.19 -7.79 16.61
CA ASN A 3 -14.49 -8.67 17.55
C ASN A 3 -13.74 -9.84 16.87
N LYS A 4 -13.71 -9.86 15.53
CA LYS A 4 -13.00 -10.88 14.74
C LYS A 4 -11.76 -10.33 14.02
N LEU A 5 -11.46 -9.04 14.20
CA LEU A 5 -10.32 -8.36 13.59
C LEU A 5 -9.03 -8.67 14.34
N ASN A 6 -7.95 -8.93 13.60
CA ASN A 6 -6.60 -9.08 14.14
C ASN A 6 -5.97 -7.68 14.27
N PHE A 7 -6.20 -7.04 15.41
CA PHE A 7 -5.58 -5.75 15.73
C PHE A 7 -4.17 -5.96 16.27
N VAL A 8 -3.21 -5.18 15.77
CA VAL A 8 -1.95 -4.98 16.47
C VAL A 8 -2.17 -3.90 17.52
N GLU A 9 -1.97 -4.23 18.79
CA GLU A 9 -2.02 -3.21 19.86
C GLU A 9 -0.91 -2.17 19.60
N ASN A 10 -1.28 -0.89 19.54
CA ASN A 10 -0.31 0.19 19.54
C ASN A 10 0.42 0.18 20.90
N THR A 11 1.65 -0.30 20.91
CA THR A 11 2.52 -0.28 22.11
C THR A 11 3.16 1.09 22.33
N GLU A 12 2.95 2.04 21.43
CA GLU A 12 3.24 3.45 21.68
C GLU A 12 2.03 4.05 22.42
N SER A 13 2.16 4.05 23.75
CA SER A 13 1.36 4.81 24.70
C SER A 13 0.85 6.11 24.10
N GLU A 14 -0.46 6.35 24.18
CA GLU A 14 -1.05 7.68 24.17
C GLU A 14 -0.35 8.53 25.23
N ALA A 15 0.76 9.19 24.86
CA ALA A 15 1.20 10.37 25.56
C ALA A 15 0.19 11.45 25.20
N THR A 16 -0.88 11.52 26.00
CA THR A 16 -1.62 12.77 26.15
C THR A 16 -0.56 13.85 26.36
N PRO A 17 -0.53 14.93 25.57
CA PRO A 17 0.47 15.97 25.77
C PRO A 17 0.17 16.62 27.12
N SER A 18 0.85 16.14 28.16
CA SER A 18 0.88 16.83 29.44
C SER A 18 1.64 18.12 29.19
N ILE A 19 0.92 19.24 29.29
CA ILE A 19 1.48 20.58 29.22
C ILE A 19 2.43 20.74 30.41
N ALA A 20 3.71 20.49 30.18
CA ALA A 20 4.77 20.96 31.06
C ALA A 20 5.03 22.42 30.69
N VAL A 21 4.48 23.35 31.47
CA VAL A 21 4.84 24.76 31.39
C VAL A 21 6.28 24.89 31.87
N SER A 22 7.23 25.00 30.94
CA SER A 22 8.59 25.41 31.28
C SER A 22 8.66 26.94 31.25
N GLU A 23 8.96 27.54 32.39
CA GLU A 23 9.22 28.98 32.53
C GLU A 23 10.58 29.36 31.92
N THR A 24 10.68 29.36 30.59
CA THR A 24 11.72 30.11 29.86
C THR A 24 11.17 30.46 28.48
N GLY A 25 11.15 31.76 28.17
CA GLY A 25 10.49 32.32 26.99
C GLY A 25 11.20 32.03 25.67
N GLU A 26 11.06 30.79 25.19
CA GLU A 26 11.18 30.47 23.77
C GLU A 26 9.78 30.33 23.19
N THR A 27 9.48 31.12 22.16
CA THR A 27 8.26 31.00 21.37
C THR A 27 8.29 29.68 20.62
N THR A 28 7.70 28.62 21.19
CA THR A 28 7.37 27.42 20.44
C THR A 28 6.35 27.82 19.38
N SER A 29 6.76 27.81 18.11
CA SER A 29 5.81 27.90 17.00
C SER A 29 4.79 26.77 17.16
N LEU A 30 3.50 27.08 16.98
CA LEU A 30 2.48 26.05 16.84
C LEU A 30 2.96 25.05 15.78
N PRO A 31 2.78 23.73 15.97
CA PRO A 31 3.10 22.77 14.92
C PRO A 31 2.35 23.18 13.66
N ASP A 32 3.09 23.34 12.57
CA ASP A 32 2.51 23.57 11.26
C ASP A 32 1.57 22.40 10.97
N PRO A 33 0.27 22.63 10.69
CA PRO A 33 -0.72 21.56 10.53
C PRO A 33 -0.38 20.58 9.40
N MET A 34 0.66 20.88 8.62
CA MET A 34 1.10 20.10 7.49
C MET A 34 2.32 19.19 7.74
N PHE A 35 2.81 19.12 8.99
CA PHE A 35 3.91 18.23 9.36
C PHE A 35 3.64 17.47 10.65
N VAL A 36 3.92 16.16 10.64
CA VAL A 36 3.93 15.31 11.85
C VAL A 36 5.31 14.67 11.95
N ASN A 37 6.01 14.92 13.05
CA ASN A 37 7.37 14.39 13.29
C ASN A 37 8.39 14.68 12.17
N GLY A 38 8.22 15.78 11.44
CA GLY A 38 9.08 16.14 10.30
C GLY A 38 8.74 15.44 8.98
N LEU A 39 7.60 14.75 8.92
CA LEU A 39 7.04 14.15 7.71
C LEU A 39 5.88 15.00 7.19
N TYR A 40 5.72 15.06 5.87
CA TYR A 40 4.56 15.66 5.22
C TYR A 40 3.28 14.96 5.67
N HIS A 41 2.29 15.74 6.12
CA HIS A 41 1.02 15.26 6.64
C HIS A 41 -0.14 16.20 6.28
N ASP A 42 -1.36 15.67 6.17
CA ASP A 42 -2.58 16.46 6.06
C ASP A 42 -3.75 15.67 6.65
N ASP A 43 -4.40 16.18 7.68
CA ASP A 43 -5.55 15.52 8.35
C ASP A 43 -6.73 15.20 7.41
N ALA A 44 -6.80 15.85 6.24
CA ALA A 44 -7.81 15.55 5.21
C ALA A 44 -7.44 14.36 4.30
N ILE A 45 -6.23 13.83 4.41
CA ILE A 45 -5.68 12.75 3.59
C ILE A 45 -5.23 11.62 4.50
N THR A 46 -5.92 10.48 4.45
CA THR A 46 -5.51 9.29 5.21
C THR A 46 -4.66 8.37 4.34
N ASN A 47 -3.38 8.21 4.69
CA ASN A 47 -2.41 7.33 4.03
C ASN A 47 -2.39 5.94 4.69
N ILE A 48 -2.86 4.93 3.96
CA ILE A 48 -2.90 3.54 4.44
C ILE A 48 -1.97 2.67 3.59
N LEU A 49 -0.90 2.15 4.18
CA LEU A 49 0.02 1.21 3.51
C LEU A 49 -0.55 -0.21 3.49
N ILE A 50 -0.85 -0.71 2.30
CA ILE A 50 -1.28 -2.09 2.06
C ILE A 50 -0.04 -2.94 1.74
N LEU A 51 0.17 -3.97 2.55
CA LEU A 51 1.27 -4.93 2.45
C LEU A 51 0.69 -6.30 2.11
N SER A 52 1.04 -6.83 0.93
CA SER A 52 0.70 -8.21 0.60
C SER A 52 1.88 -9.14 0.89
N LEU A 53 1.62 -10.25 1.56
CA LEU A 53 2.64 -11.25 1.89
C LEU A 53 2.69 -12.35 0.82
N ASP A 54 3.89 -12.66 0.34
CA ASP A 54 4.15 -13.88 -0.44
C ASP A 54 4.68 -14.97 0.52
N ASP A 55 4.00 -16.11 0.54
CA ASP A 55 4.37 -17.37 1.21
C ASP A 55 4.64 -17.23 2.72
N TYR A 56 3.58 -17.17 3.52
CA TYR A 56 3.67 -17.37 4.97
C TYR A 56 4.01 -18.85 5.25
N GLN A 57 5.27 -19.13 5.56
CA GLN A 57 5.67 -20.41 6.13
C GLN A 57 5.81 -20.29 7.65
N GLU A 58 5.45 -21.34 8.39
CA GLU A 58 5.60 -21.37 9.84
C GLU A 58 7.08 -21.21 10.22
N GLY A 59 7.45 -20.05 10.77
CA GLY A 59 8.83 -19.69 11.12
C GLY A 59 9.54 -18.76 10.13
N ASP A 60 8.90 -18.39 9.02
CA ASP A 60 9.34 -17.31 8.14
C ASP A 60 8.47 -16.07 8.41
N VAL A 61 9.12 -14.97 8.77
CA VAL A 61 8.48 -13.65 8.91
C VAL A 61 7.95 -13.13 7.57
N GLY A 62 8.37 -13.73 6.46
CA GLY A 62 7.91 -13.43 5.11
C GLY A 62 8.55 -12.17 4.52
N ARG A 63 8.17 -11.87 3.28
CA ARG A 63 8.51 -10.62 2.58
C ARG A 63 7.22 -10.01 2.06
N SER A 64 7.16 -8.68 2.09
CA SER A 64 6.09 -7.97 1.39
C SER A 64 6.53 -7.70 -0.05
N ASP A 65 5.97 -8.48 -0.96
CA ASP A 65 6.28 -8.44 -2.39
C ASP A 65 5.44 -7.42 -3.17
N SER A 66 4.41 -6.88 -2.52
CA SER A 66 3.53 -5.80 -2.97
C SER A 66 3.33 -4.80 -1.84
N MET A 67 3.73 -3.54 -2.08
CA MET A 67 3.59 -2.43 -1.15
C MET A 67 2.86 -1.31 -1.88
N ILE A 68 1.59 -1.08 -1.53
CA ILE A 68 0.75 -0.05 -2.15
C ILE A 68 0.20 0.84 -1.05
N MET A 69 0.54 2.12 -1.08
CA MET A 69 -0.12 3.10 -0.22
C MET A 69 -1.38 3.61 -0.89
N LEU A 70 -2.50 3.51 -0.18
CA LEU A 70 -3.78 4.06 -0.54
C LEU A 70 -3.99 5.36 0.24
N SER A 71 -3.98 6.49 -0.45
CA SER A 71 -4.31 7.79 0.15
C SER A 71 -5.78 8.10 -0.15
N ILE A 72 -6.58 8.16 0.91
CA ILE A 72 -7.99 8.60 0.85
C ILE A 72 -8.00 10.11 1.02
N ASP A 73 -8.03 10.81 -0.09
CA ASP A 73 -7.91 12.26 -0.14
C ASP A 73 -9.31 12.90 -0.13
N THR A 74 -9.74 13.36 1.05
CA THR A 74 -11.04 14.02 1.19
C THR A 74 -11.01 15.51 0.84
N ARG A 75 -9.81 16.09 0.70
CA ARG A 75 -9.59 17.47 0.29
C ARG A 75 -9.83 17.65 -1.20
N HIS A 76 -9.13 16.87 -2.02
CA HIS A 76 -9.23 16.88 -3.48
C HIS A 76 -10.28 15.88 -3.99
N LYS A 77 -10.83 15.04 -3.10
CA LYS A 77 -11.85 14.01 -3.39
C LYS A 77 -11.33 12.97 -4.37
N LYS A 78 -10.19 12.37 -4.05
CA LYS A 78 -9.49 11.38 -4.88
C LYS A 78 -9.11 10.15 -4.06
N ILE A 79 -8.95 9.02 -4.74
CA ILE A 79 -8.25 7.86 -4.21
C ILE A 79 -6.93 7.75 -4.95
N LYS A 80 -5.82 7.83 -4.22
CA LYS A 80 -4.49 7.83 -4.83
C LYS A 80 -3.77 6.56 -4.43
N MET A 81 -3.26 5.81 -5.41
CA MET A 81 -2.53 4.57 -5.19
C MET A 81 -1.07 4.72 -5.57
N THR A 82 -0.18 4.72 -4.57
CA THR A 82 1.27 4.74 -4.79
C THR A 82 1.84 3.35 -4.56
N SER A 83 2.39 2.73 -5.60
CA SER A 83 3.16 1.50 -5.45
C SER A 83 4.63 1.77 -5.17
N PHE A 84 5.20 1.09 -4.18
CA PHE A 84 6.63 1.10 -3.90
C PHE A 84 7.25 -0.19 -4.40
N MET A 85 8.17 -0.11 -5.37
CA MET A 85 8.83 -1.30 -5.90
C MET A 85 9.73 -1.97 -4.87
N ARG A 86 9.64 -3.31 -4.83
CA ARG A 86 10.31 -4.16 -3.82
C ARG A 86 11.83 -3.98 -3.76
N ASP A 87 12.44 -3.76 -4.94
CA ASP A 87 13.88 -3.84 -5.15
C ASP A 87 14.56 -2.47 -5.07
N MET A 88 13.81 -1.43 -4.65
CA MET A 88 14.40 -0.12 -4.33
C MET A 88 15.43 -0.28 -3.21
N PHE A 89 16.66 0.18 -3.46
CA PHE A 89 17.74 0.18 -2.51
C PHE A 89 17.64 1.43 -1.63
N VAL A 90 17.17 1.23 -0.40
CA VAL A 90 16.78 2.29 0.53
C VAL A 90 17.45 2.07 1.88
N GLN A 91 17.49 3.12 2.70
CA GLN A 91 17.99 3.03 4.06
C GLN A 91 16.92 2.45 4.99
N ILE A 92 17.19 1.29 5.60
CA ILE A 92 16.29 0.69 6.61
C ILE A 92 16.77 1.11 8.01
N PRO A 93 15.96 1.86 8.78
CA PRO A 93 16.33 2.31 10.12
C PRO A 93 16.76 1.14 11.03
N GLY A 94 17.90 1.29 11.70
CA GLY A 94 18.44 0.26 12.61
C GLY A 94 19.08 -0.97 11.92
N VAL A 95 19.01 -1.08 10.59
CA VAL A 95 19.57 -2.22 9.83
C VAL A 95 20.70 -1.78 8.89
N GLY A 96 20.49 -0.71 8.11
CA GLY A 96 21.38 -0.33 7.02
C GLY A 96 20.68 -0.33 5.65
N SER A 97 21.41 -0.08 4.58
CA SER A 97 20.83 -0.02 3.24
C SER A 97 20.56 -1.42 2.68
N ASN A 98 19.36 -1.68 2.17
CA ASN A 98 18.95 -2.95 1.57
C ASN A 98 17.78 -2.73 0.60
N ARG A 99 17.30 -3.79 -0.06
CA ARG A 99 16.05 -3.77 -0.82
C ARG A 99 14.87 -3.50 0.10
N LEU A 100 13.94 -2.63 -0.31
CA LEU A 100 12.82 -2.16 0.50
C LEU A 100 12.00 -3.32 1.09
N ASN A 101 11.72 -4.37 0.32
CA ASN A 101 10.91 -5.49 0.83
C ASN A 101 11.51 -6.24 2.03
N THR A 102 12.83 -6.12 2.25
CA THR A 102 13.50 -6.74 3.41
C THR A 102 13.16 -6.04 4.73
N ALA A 103 12.68 -4.80 4.71
CA ALA A 103 12.22 -4.10 5.91
C ALA A 103 11.13 -4.90 6.64
N PHE A 104 10.24 -5.54 5.89
CA PHE A 104 9.22 -6.42 6.47
C PHE A 104 9.84 -7.64 7.16
N SER A 105 10.83 -8.28 6.54
CA SER A 105 11.52 -9.42 7.16
C SER A 105 12.30 -9.01 8.43
N TYR A 106 12.80 -7.78 8.51
CA TYR A 106 13.56 -7.32 9.68
C TYR A 106 12.67 -6.86 10.84
N GLY A 107 11.51 -6.26 10.57
CA GLY A 107 10.70 -5.64 11.62
C GLY A 107 9.22 -5.50 11.28
N GLY A 108 8.72 -6.32 10.36
CA GLY A 108 7.32 -6.38 9.96
C GLY A 108 6.80 -5.08 9.35
N ALA A 109 5.48 -4.90 9.41
CA ALA A 109 4.83 -3.69 8.93
C ALA A 109 5.36 -2.40 9.60
N PRO A 110 5.60 -2.34 10.93
CA PRO A 110 6.11 -1.13 11.56
C PRO A 110 7.45 -0.64 11.01
N LEU A 111 8.40 -1.55 10.76
CA LEU A 111 9.69 -1.16 10.16
C LEU A 111 9.55 -0.82 8.68
N THR A 112 8.61 -1.45 7.96
CA THR A 112 8.33 -1.12 6.56
C THR A 112 7.79 0.31 6.43
N VAL A 113 6.83 0.69 7.28
CA VAL A 113 6.31 2.05 7.38
C VAL A 113 7.44 3.05 7.64
N LYS A 114 8.22 2.85 8.71
CA LYS A 114 9.35 3.72 9.06
C LYS A 114 10.40 3.81 7.96
N THR A 115 10.59 2.74 7.19
CA THR A 115 11.51 2.74 6.05
C THR A 115 10.98 3.63 4.93
N ILE A 116 9.69 3.56 4.58
CA ILE A 116 9.11 4.42 3.54
C ILE A 116 9.13 5.88 4.00
N GLU A 117 8.67 6.17 5.21
CA GLU A 117 8.68 7.51 5.81
C GLU A 117 10.08 8.14 5.78
N ASN A 118 11.10 7.40 6.24
CA ASN A 118 12.48 7.89 6.30
C ASN A 118 13.09 8.18 4.92
N ASN A 119 12.65 7.50 3.86
CA ASN A 119 13.26 7.65 2.53
C ASN A 119 12.46 8.59 1.61
N PHE A 120 11.16 8.79 1.86
CA PHE A 120 10.28 9.57 0.98
C PHE A 120 9.58 10.75 1.67
N GLY A 121 9.69 10.88 2.99
CA GLY A 121 9.30 12.07 3.74
C GLY A 121 7.80 12.23 3.99
N VAL A 122 6.96 11.26 3.64
CA VAL A 122 5.50 11.31 3.79
C VAL A 122 5.06 10.46 4.98
N ASP A 123 4.17 10.99 5.82
CA ASP A 123 3.57 10.27 6.96
C ASP A 123 2.63 9.16 6.49
N ILE A 124 2.74 7.98 7.09
CA ILE A 124 1.84 6.87 6.85
C ILE A 124 1.02 6.61 8.10
N ASP A 125 -0.25 7.03 8.08
CA ASP A 125 -1.13 6.89 9.24
C ASP A 125 -1.23 5.43 9.69
N ARG A 126 -1.54 4.52 8.76
CA ARG A 126 -1.95 3.16 9.09
C ARG A 126 -1.42 2.15 8.07
N TYR A 127 -1.45 0.88 8.45
CA TYR A 127 -1.16 -0.22 7.54
C TYR A 127 -2.20 -1.32 7.61
N VAL A 128 -2.31 -2.06 6.51
CA VAL A 128 -3.10 -3.29 6.38
C VAL A 128 -2.23 -4.36 5.76
N ILE A 129 -2.16 -5.52 6.42
CA ILE A 129 -1.48 -6.70 5.89
C ILE A 129 -2.55 -7.66 5.37
N ILE A 130 -2.36 -8.10 4.13
CA ILE A 130 -3.21 -9.09 3.46
C ILE A 130 -2.35 -10.28 3.04
N ASP A 131 -2.85 -11.49 3.31
CA ASP A 131 -2.29 -12.71 2.75
C ASP A 131 -3.04 -13.13 1.48
N TYR A 132 -2.68 -14.29 0.94
CA TYR A 132 -3.30 -14.80 -0.29
C TYR A 132 -4.74 -15.23 -0.13
N ASP A 133 -5.10 -15.82 1.01
CA ASP A 133 -6.45 -16.29 1.25
C ASP A 133 -7.39 -15.08 1.39
N ALA A 134 -6.93 -14.02 2.07
CA ALA A 134 -7.61 -12.74 2.15
C ALA A 134 -7.80 -12.13 0.76
N PHE A 135 -6.74 -12.09 -0.06
CA PHE A 135 -6.82 -11.57 -1.42
C PHE A 135 -7.85 -12.31 -2.28
N GLU A 136 -7.78 -13.64 -2.36
CA GLU A 136 -8.71 -14.43 -3.17
C GLU A 136 -10.15 -14.23 -2.68
N THR A 137 -10.35 -14.23 -1.36
CA THR A 137 -11.67 -14.05 -0.74
C THR A 137 -12.24 -12.64 -0.96
N ILE A 138 -11.41 -11.59 -0.94
CA ILE A 138 -11.84 -10.22 -1.25
C ILE A 138 -12.41 -10.18 -2.67
N ILE A 139 -11.66 -10.70 -3.65
CA ILE A 139 -12.06 -10.69 -5.06
C ILE A 139 -13.33 -11.51 -5.29
N ASP A 140 -13.44 -12.69 -4.68
CA ASP A 140 -14.66 -13.50 -4.80
C ASP A 140 -15.86 -12.81 -4.13
N SER A 141 -15.67 -12.12 -3.01
CA SER A 141 -16.73 -11.41 -2.28
C SER A 141 -17.29 -10.21 -3.06
N VAL A 142 -16.48 -9.57 -3.91
CA VAL A 142 -16.96 -8.51 -4.81
C VAL A 142 -17.61 -9.05 -6.09
N GLY A 143 -17.60 -10.38 -6.29
CA GLY A 143 -18.17 -11.05 -7.46
C GLY A 143 -17.18 -11.27 -8.61
N GLY A 144 -15.87 -11.21 -8.33
CA GLY A 144 -14.79 -11.22 -9.31
C GLY A 144 -14.46 -9.83 -9.84
N VAL A 145 -13.42 -9.75 -10.67
CA VAL A 145 -12.96 -8.51 -11.32
C VAL A 145 -12.88 -8.70 -12.83
N TYR A 146 -13.27 -7.69 -13.58
CA TYR A 146 -13.10 -7.72 -15.03
C TYR A 146 -11.76 -7.09 -15.42
N ILE A 147 -10.99 -7.81 -16.24
CA ILE A 147 -9.67 -7.39 -16.71
C ILE A 147 -9.54 -7.71 -18.20
N ASP A 148 -8.94 -6.80 -18.97
CA ASP A 148 -8.57 -7.07 -20.36
C ASP A 148 -7.24 -7.82 -20.38
N VAL A 149 -7.29 -9.13 -20.59
CA VAL A 149 -6.09 -9.98 -20.57
C VAL A 149 -5.58 -10.19 -21.99
N SER A 150 -4.27 -10.11 -22.20
CA SER A 150 -3.68 -10.54 -23.47
C SER A 150 -3.69 -12.08 -23.61
N ASP A 151 -3.51 -12.59 -24.84
CA ASP A 151 -3.41 -14.04 -25.07
C ASP A 151 -2.26 -14.69 -24.27
N ALA A 152 -1.14 -13.97 -24.12
CA ALA A 152 0.00 -14.44 -23.34
C ALA A 152 -0.34 -14.52 -21.85
N GLU A 153 -1.00 -13.50 -21.31
CA GLU A 153 -1.44 -13.49 -19.91
C GLU A 153 -2.50 -14.56 -19.65
N ALA A 154 -3.45 -14.74 -20.57
CA ALA A 154 -4.45 -15.81 -20.51
C ALA A 154 -3.80 -17.20 -20.45
N ALA A 155 -2.76 -17.46 -21.25
CA ALA A 155 -2.01 -18.70 -21.21
C ALA A 155 -1.32 -18.92 -19.85
N TYR A 156 -0.72 -17.87 -19.27
CA TYR A 156 -0.12 -17.94 -17.94
C TYR A 156 -1.17 -18.19 -16.86
N ILE A 157 -2.30 -17.47 -16.88
CA ILE A 157 -3.40 -17.68 -15.93
C ILE A 157 -3.86 -19.14 -15.98
N ASN A 158 -4.08 -19.69 -17.18
CA ASN A 158 -4.47 -21.08 -17.37
C ASN A 158 -3.47 -22.06 -16.75
N GLU A 159 -2.17 -21.88 -16.99
CA GLU A 159 -1.11 -22.74 -16.43
C GLU A 159 -1.11 -22.72 -14.89
N TYR A 160 -1.17 -21.53 -14.29
CA TYR A 160 -1.01 -21.36 -12.84
C TYR A 160 -2.31 -21.49 -12.03
N SER A 161 -3.47 -21.47 -12.70
CA SER A 161 -4.78 -21.75 -12.11
C SER A 161 -5.33 -23.14 -12.47
N PHE A 162 -4.56 -23.98 -13.15
CA PHE A 162 -4.98 -25.31 -13.62
C PHE A 162 -6.26 -25.28 -14.46
N ARG A 163 -6.35 -24.30 -15.36
CA ARG A 163 -7.47 -24.09 -16.31
C ARG A 163 -6.97 -24.11 -17.75
N THR A 164 -7.90 -24.12 -18.70
CA THR A 164 -7.58 -24.10 -20.14
C THR A 164 -8.54 -23.22 -20.95
N ASP A 165 -9.39 -22.45 -20.30
CA ASP A 165 -10.53 -21.76 -20.92
C ASP A 165 -10.44 -20.23 -20.87
N ILE A 166 -9.45 -19.67 -20.17
CA ILE A 166 -9.16 -18.24 -20.26
C ILE A 166 -8.53 -17.95 -21.62
N VAL A 167 -9.04 -16.92 -22.30
CA VAL A 167 -8.56 -16.45 -23.60
C VAL A 167 -8.34 -14.94 -23.55
N GLY A 168 -7.60 -14.38 -24.52
CA GLY A 168 -7.41 -12.94 -24.61
C GLY A 168 -8.74 -12.16 -24.73
N GLY A 169 -8.73 -10.92 -24.24
CA GLY A 169 -9.87 -10.01 -24.18
C GLY A 169 -10.38 -9.78 -22.75
N TYR A 170 -11.56 -9.17 -22.64
CA TYR A 170 -12.16 -8.82 -21.36
C TYR A 170 -12.73 -10.05 -20.64
N GLN A 171 -12.10 -10.44 -19.53
CA GLN A 171 -12.42 -11.65 -18.77
C GLN A 171 -12.85 -11.32 -17.35
N LEU A 172 -13.83 -12.06 -16.82
CA LEU A 172 -14.17 -12.07 -15.41
C LEU A 172 -13.24 -13.02 -14.66
N LEU A 173 -12.35 -12.47 -13.84
CA LEU A 173 -11.41 -13.20 -13.02
C LEU A 173 -11.96 -13.32 -11.58
N ASN A 174 -12.11 -14.55 -11.10
CA ASN A 174 -12.34 -14.83 -9.68
C ASN A 174 -11.03 -14.69 -8.89
N GLY A 175 -11.05 -14.89 -7.57
CA GLY A 175 -9.89 -14.70 -6.70
C GLY A 175 -8.66 -15.45 -7.15
N ASN A 176 -8.81 -16.74 -7.48
CA ASN A 176 -7.70 -17.56 -7.95
C ASN A 176 -7.11 -17.06 -9.29
N LEU A 177 -7.96 -16.67 -10.24
CA LEU A 177 -7.51 -16.17 -11.54
C LEU A 177 -6.87 -14.78 -11.44
N ALA A 178 -7.46 -13.89 -10.66
CA ALA A 178 -6.92 -12.56 -10.39
C ALA A 178 -5.57 -12.65 -9.69
N ARG A 179 -5.39 -13.64 -8.79
CA ARG A 179 -4.10 -13.91 -8.15
C ARG A 179 -3.06 -14.37 -9.16
N SER A 180 -3.41 -15.32 -10.04
CA SER A 180 -2.52 -15.76 -11.11
C SER A 180 -2.11 -14.61 -12.02
N TYR A 181 -3.05 -13.74 -12.40
CA TYR A 181 -2.81 -12.54 -13.18
C TYR A 181 -1.84 -11.56 -12.47
N ALA A 182 -2.10 -11.22 -11.21
CA ALA A 182 -1.27 -10.30 -10.42
C ALA A 182 0.16 -10.81 -10.18
N ARG A 183 0.41 -12.12 -10.33
CA ARG A 183 1.73 -12.74 -10.15
C ARG A 183 2.54 -12.89 -11.44
N ILE A 184 2.00 -12.48 -12.60
CA ILE A 184 2.70 -12.56 -13.88
C ILE A 184 4.00 -11.75 -13.81
N ARG A 185 5.14 -12.43 -13.97
CA ARG A 185 6.49 -11.85 -14.07
C ARG A 185 7.15 -12.09 -15.42
N LYS A 186 6.79 -13.19 -16.12
CA LYS A 186 7.47 -13.66 -17.34
C LYS A 186 7.04 -12.88 -18.59
N ILE A 187 5.92 -12.16 -18.51
CA ILE A 187 5.37 -11.31 -19.56
C ILE A 187 5.50 -9.91 -19.00
N GLY A 188 6.53 -9.19 -19.47
CA GLY A 188 6.94 -7.91 -18.90
C GLY A 188 8.12 -7.97 -17.93
N ASP A 189 8.30 -6.87 -17.22
CA ASP A 189 9.28 -6.67 -16.14
C ASP A 189 8.57 -6.47 -14.78
N ASP A 190 9.34 -6.13 -13.73
CA ASP A 190 8.82 -5.91 -12.38
C ASP A 190 7.81 -4.74 -12.32
N PHE A 191 7.95 -3.77 -13.24
CA PHE A 191 7.09 -2.60 -13.35
C PHE A 191 5.70 -3.00 -13.84
N GLU A 192 5.62 -3.87 -14.84
CA GLU A 192 4.34 -4.40 -15.32
C GLU A 192 3.63 -5.24 -14.24
N ARG A 193 4.37 -6.02 -13.44
CA ARG A 193 3.74 -6.77 -12.33
C ARG A 193 3.07 -5.83 -11.33
N THR A 194 3.75 -4.77 -10.93
CA THR A 194 3.17 -3.76 -10.04
C THR A 194 1.98 -3.03 -10.69
N ALA A 195 2.00 -2.82 -12.00
CA ALA A 195 0.84 -2.30 -12.72
C ALA A 195 -0.38 -3.24 -12.63
N ARG A 196 -0.19 -4.55 -12.88
CA ARG A 196 -1.27 -5.56 -12.77
C ARG A 196 -1.88 -5.62 -11.36
N GLN A 197 -1.07 -5.45 -10.32
CA GLN A 197 -1.58 -5.39 -8.93
C GLN A 197 -2.51 -4.19 -8.70
N ARG A 198 -2.12 -2.99 -9.18
CA ARG A 198 -2.98 -1.80 -9.14
C ARG A 198 -4.21 -1.94 -10.03
N GLU A 199 -4.10 -2.64 -11.15
CA GLU A 199 -5.22 -2.92 -12.05
C GLU A 199 -6.27 -3.81 -11.37
N VAL A 200 -5.86 -4.91 -10.74
CA VAL A 200 -6.77 -5.75 -9.95
C VAL A 200 -7.46 -4.96 -8.83
N MET A 201 -6.69 -4.12 -8.11
CA MET A 201 -7.25 -3.28 -7.04
C MET A 201 -8.25 -2.25 -7.59
N SER A 202 -7.93 -1.60 -8.72
CA SER A 202 -8.83 -0.66 -9.39
C SER A 202 -10.12 -1.34 -9.85
N ALA A 203 -10.00 -2.52 -10.47
CA ALA A 203 -11.14 -3.30 -10.93
C ALA A 203 -12.03 -3.76 -9.77
N ALA A 204 -11.44 -4.15 -8.63
CA ALA A 204 -12.19 -4.49 -7.42
C ALA A 204 -12.94 -3.27 -6.85
N ILE A 205 -12.30 -2.10 -6.82
CA ILE A 205 -12.91 -0.84 -6.40
C ILE A 205 -14.07 -0.47 -7.36
N ASP A 206 -13.90 -0.60 -8.67
CA ASP A 206 -14.96 -0.33 -9.65
C ASP A 206 -16.13 -1.32 -9.53
N GLN A 207 -15.84 -2.60 -9.24
CA GLN A 207 -16.88 -3.59 -8.97
C GLN A 207 -17.68 -3.23 -7.71
N LEU A 208 -17.01 -2.74 -6.65
CA LEU A 208 -17.64 -2.23 -5.44
C LEU A 208 -18.47 -0.96 -5.68
N LYS A 209 -18.02 -0.04 -6.54
CA LYS A 209 -18.81 1.16 -6.93
C LYS A 209 -20.18 0.82 -7.50
N SER A 210 -20.22 -0.23 -8.32
CA SER A 210 -21.46 -0.70 -8.95
C SER A 210 -22.31 -1.59 -8.05
N SER A 211 -21.81 -1.95 -6.86
CA SER A 211 -22.45 -2.90 -5.96
C SER A 211 -23.44 -2.22 -5.01
N ASN A 212 -24.43 -2.99 -4.56
CA ASN A 212 -25.39 -2.51 -3.55
C ASN A 212 -24.79 -2.56 -2.12
N ILE A 213 -25.43 -1.85 -1.18
CA ILE A 213 -24.98 -1.78 0.22
C ILE A 213 -24.90 -3.15 0.90
N GLY A 214 -25.73 -4.12 0.49
CA GLY A 214 -25.69 -5.49 1.00
C GLY A 214 -24.39 -6.20 0.62
N THR A 215 -23.96 -6.08 -0.65
CA THR A 215 -22.67 -6.61 -1.13
C THR A 215 -21.52 -5.94 -0.41
N ILE A 216 -21.53 -4.61 -0.25
CA ILE A 216 -20.47 -3.87 0.46
C ILE A 216 -20.37 -4.34 1.91
N ASN A 217 -21.51 -4.48 2.61
CA ASN A 217 -21.53 -5.00 3.97
C ASN A 217 -21.06 -6.46 4.05
N HIS A 218 -21.39 -7.27 3.05
CA HIS A 218 -20.90 -8.65 2.97
C HIS A 218 -19.38 -8.68 2.85
N VAL A 219 -18.82 -7.93 1.90
CA VAL A 219 -17.37 -7.80 1.70
C VAL A 219 -16.70 -7.35 2.99
N LEU A 220 -17.16 -6.26 3.62
CA LEU A 220 -16.60 -5.80 4.90
C LEU A 220 -16.66 -6.91 5.97
N SER A 221 -17.78 -7.61 6.09
CA SER A 221 -17.93 -8.67 7.10
C SER A 221 -17.05 -9.89 6.88
N THR A 222 -16.69 -10.18 5.62
CA THR A 222 -15.84 -11.30 5.20
C THR A 222 -14.36 -10.93 5.26
N VAL A 223 -14.02 -9.70 4.86
CA VAL A 223 -12.63 -9.24 4.70
C VAL A 223 -12.02 -8.80 6.03
N LEU A 224 -12.78 -8.08 6.87
CA LEU A 224 -12.25 -7.56 8.13
C LEU A 224 -11.63 -8.65 9.02
N PRO A 225 -12.21 -9.86 9.18
CA PRO A 225 -11.57 -10.94 9.94
C PRO A 225 -10.26 -11.48 9.35
N MET A 226 -9.98 -11.23 8.08
CA MET A 226 -8.84 -11.83 7.36
C MET A 226 -7.64 -10.90 7.25
N ILE A 227 -7.81 -9.62 7.58
CA ILE A 227 -6.73 -8.63 7.50
C ILE A 227 -6.10 -8.40 8.88
N THR A 228 -4.81 -8.06 8.89
CA THR A 228 -4.10 -7.58 10.09
C THR A 228 -3.84 -6.08 9.95
N THR A 229 -4.17 -5.28 10.95
CA THR A 229 -4.05 -3.81 10.84
C THR A 229 -3.81 -3.14 12.20
N ASN A 230 -3.23 -1.93 12.16
CA ASN A 230 -3.16 -1.00 13.30
C ASN A 230 -4.29 0.06 13.29
N LEU A 231 -5.24 -0.01 12.35
CA LEU A 231 -6.46 0.80 12.40
C LEU A 231 -7.23 0.48 13.68
N SER A 232 -7.70 1.50 14.38
CA SER A 232 -8.64 1.35 15.49
C SER A 232 -10.02 0.91 14.99
N LYS A 233 -10.84 0.33 15.88
CA LYS A 233 -12.24 -0.03 15.57
C LYS A 233 -13.05 1.16 15.06
N THR A 234 -12.82 2.34 15.63
CA THR A 234 -13.51 3.58 15.25
C THR A 234 -13.10 4.02 13.85
N GLU A 235 -11.82 3.94 13.50
CA GLU A 235 -11.33 4.26 12.15
C GLU A 235 -11.92 3.30 11.12
N VAL A 236 -11.93 1.99 11.40
CA VAL A 236 -12.58 1.00 10.54
C VAL A 236 -14.07 1.33 10.32
N LEU A 237 -14.80 1.69 11.39
CA LEU A 237 -16.20 2.09 11.28
C LEU A 237 -16.40 3.37 10.47
N ASN A 238 -15.52 4.36 10.64
CA ASN A 238 -15.57 5.62 9.90
C ASN A 238 -15.28 5.39 8.41
N LEU A 239 -14.29 4.56 8.08
CA LEU A 239 -13.99 4.15 6.70
C LEU A 239 -15.17 3.41 6.08
N ALA A 240 -15.73 2.42 6.78
CA ALA A 240 -16.89 1.67 6.32
C ALA A 240 -18.13 2.55 6.11
N SER A 241 -18.42 3.47 7.04
CA SER A 241 -19.59 4.35 6.95
C SER A 241 -19.50 5.34 5.80
N ASN A 242 -18.28 5.74 5.41
CA ASN A 242 -18.04 6.64 4.29
C ASN A 242 -17.61 5.93 2.99
N ALA A 243 -17.60 4.59 2.99
CA ALA A 243 -17.08 3.79 1.87
C ALA A 243 -17.76 4.16 0.54
N LEU A 244 -19.09 4.32 0.53
CA LEU A 244 -19.82 4.74 -0.68
C LEU A 244 -19.40 6.12 -1.20
N THR A 245 -19.04 7.04 -0.31
CA THR A 245 -18.51 8.36 -0.70
C THR A 245 -17.15 8.20 -1.37
N TYR A 246 -16.24 7.47 -0.73
CA TYR A 246 -14.88 7.28 -1.21
C TYR A 246 -14.82 6.46 -2.49
N LEU A 247 -15.69 5.46 -2.64
CA LEU A 247 -15.82 4.68 -3.86
C LEU A 247 -16.18 5.57 -5.06
N ASN A 248 -16.88 6.69 -4.88
CA ASN A 248 -17.20 7.59 -6.00
C ASN A 248 -16.05 8.54 -6.38
N TYR A 249 -14.92 8.52 -5.68
CA TYR A 249 -13.78 9.36 -6.02
C TYR A 249 -13.02 8.79 -7.24
N PRO A 250 -12.53 9.65 -8.15
CA PRO A 250 -11.59 9.22 -9.19
C PRO A 250 -10.34 8.60 -8.56
N ILE A 251 -9.80 7.60 -9.28
CA ILE A 251 -8.60 6.88 -8.88
C ILE A 251 -7.42 7.42 -9.68
N GLU A 252 -6.34 7.80 -9.00
CA GLU A 252 -5.07 8.17 -9.61
C GLU A 252 -3.97 7.23 -9.10
N GLN A 253 -2.91 7.05 -9.89
CA GLN A 253 -1.88 6.07 -9.57
C GLN A 253 -0.47 6.61 -9.81
N LEU A 254 0.42 6.31 -8.86
CA LEU A 254 1.85 6.57 -8.93
C LEU A 254 2.62 5.27 -8.67
N ARG A 255 3.84 5.17 -9.20
CA ARG A 255 4.76 4.08 -8.92
C ARG A 255 6.13 4.67 -8.65
N LEU A 256 6.72 4.30 -7.51
CA LEU A 256 8.08 4.63 -7.16
C LEU A 256 9.01 3.41 -7.32
N PRO A 257 10.19 3.58 -7.92
CA PRO A 257 10.69 4.86 -8.42
C PRO A 257 10.01 5.26 -9.74
N GLU A 258 9.92 6.57 -9.98
CA GLU A 258 9.43 7.14 -11.24
C GLU A 258 10.38 6.85 -12.40
N ASP A 259 9.86 6.83 -13.63
CA ASP A 259 10.67 6.67 -14.83
C ASP A 259 11.70 7.81 -14.92
N GLY A 260 12.98 7.45 -15.09
CA GLY A 260 14.08 8.42 -15.13
C GLY A 260 14.57 8.90 -13.76
N ALA A 261 13.93 8.51 -12.66
CA ALA A 261 14.33 8.85 -11.28
C ALA A 261 15.02 7.68 -10.54
N TYR A 262 15.68 6.77 -11.27
CA TYR A 262 16.47 5.69 -10.68
C TYR A 262 17.54 5.18 -11.64
N SER A 263 18.45 4.35 -11.14
CA SER A 263 19.41 3.59 -11.93
C SER A 263 19.47 2.13 -11.49
N ASP A 264 19.72 1.22 -12.43
CA ASP A 264 20.06 -0.16 -12.10
C ASP A 264 21.45 -0.21 -11.46
N ALA A 265 21.59 -0.95 -10.36
CA ALA A 265 22.86 -1.12 -9.66
C ALA A 265 23.06 -2.56 -9.18
N MET A 266 24.32 -2.98 -9.10
CA MET A 266 24.72 -4.18 -8.37
C MET A 266 25.32 -3.77 -7.04
N VAL A 267 24.83 -4.34 -5.94
CA VAL A 267 25.29 -4.04 -4.58
C VAL A 267 25.57 -5.34 -3.81
N MET A 268 26.42 -5.26 -2.79
CA MET A 268 26.70 -6.39 -1.91
C MET A 268 25.70 -6.40 -0.74
N ILE A 269 24.85 -7.42 -0.67
CA ILE A 269 23.89 -7.62 0.41
C ILE A 269 24.20 -8.97 1.06
N GLY A 270 24.58 -8.97 2.34
CA GLY A 270 24.92 -10.20 3.06
C GLY A 270 26.10 -10.99 2.45
N GLY A 271 27.03 -10.30 1.79
CA GLY A 271 28.19 -10.93 1.13
C GLY A 271 27.90 -11.52 -0.25
N MET A 272 26.70 -11.31 -0.80
CA MET A 272 26.32 -11.73 -2.15
C MET A 272 25.97 -10.52 -3.03
N GLU A 273 26.29 -10.59 -4.31
CA GLU A 273 25.87 -9.59 -5.29
C GLU A 273 24.35 -9.67 -5.53
N ALA A 274 23.70 -8.51 -5.52
CA ALA A 274 22.27 -8.38 -5.74
C ALA A 274 22.00 -7.20 -6.67
N SER A 275 21.16 -7.42 -7.69
CA SER A 275 20.62 -6.35 -8.54
C SER A 275 19.60 -5.53 -7.75
N VAL A 276 19.63 -4.21 -7.86
CA VAL A 276 18.71 -3.32 -7.15
C VAL A 276 18.36 -2.11 -8.02
N LEU A 277 17.24 -1.46 -7.71
CA LEU A 277 16.90 -0.14 -8.22
C LEU A 277 17.44 0.89 -7.25
N ARG A 278 18.39 1.74 -7.65
CA ARG A 278 18.87 2.85 -6.81
C ARG A 278 18.06 4.10 -7.14
N PRO A 279 17.10 4.52 -6.30
CA PRO A 279 16.28 5.69 -6.56
C PRO A 279 17.08 6.99 -6.38
N ASP A 280 16.74 8.01 -7.16
CA ASP A 280 16.98 9.39 -6.79
C ASP A 280 15.96 9.77 -5.71
N LEU A 281 16.38 9.76 -4.45
CA LEU A 281 15.45 9.92 -3.32
C LEU A 281 14.78 11.30 -3.30
N GLU A 282 15.48 12.35 -3.70
CA GLU A 282 14.92 13.71 -3.75
C GLU A 282 13.83 13.78 -4.80
N ALA A 283 14.13 13.36 -6.05
CA ALA A 283 13.14 13.38 -7.12
C ALA A 283 11.91 12.51 -6.83
N ASN A 284 12.09 11.33 -6.23
CA ASN A 284 10.96 10.45 -5.89
C ASN A 284 10.16 10.94 -4.68
N SER A 285 10.81 11.60 -3.71
CA SER A 285 10.12 12.24 -2.58
C SER A 285 9.26 13.40 -3.08
N ASP A 286 9.82 14.28 -3.91
CA ASP A 286 9.09 15.41 -4.51
C ASP A 286 7.90 14.93 -5.34
N ALA A 287 8.09 13.90 -6.15
CA ALA A 287 7.02 13.25 -6.91
C ALA A 287 5.89 12.73 -6.02
N LEU A 288 6.24 12.05 -4.93
CA LEU A 288 5.26 11.48 -4.00
C LEU A 288 4.47 12.58 -3.31
N VAL A 289 5.15 13.60 -2.79
CA VAL A 289 4.54 14.73 -2.10
C VAL A 289 3.62 15.49 -3.05
N GLN A 290 4.08 15.82 -4.25
CA GLN A 290 3.28 16.52 -5.25
C GLN A 290 2.04 15.69 -5.67
N PHE A 291 2.18 14.38 -5.79
CA PHE A 291 1.07 13.49 -6.13
C PHE A 291 0.02 13.45 -5.02
N ILE A 292 0.44 13.35 -3.75
CA ILE A 292 -0.47 13.23 -2.60
C ILE A 292 -1.12 14.56 -2.25
N TYR A 293 -0.35 15.64 -2.16
CA TYR A 293 -0.80 16.92 -1.60
C TYR A 293 -1.15 17.95 -2.68
N GLU A 294 -0.83 17.71 -3.96
CA GLU A 294 -1.16 18.60 -5.09
C GLU A 294 -0.72 20.06 -4.84
N ASP A 295 -1.59 21.02 -5.14
CA ASP A 295 -1.32 22.45 -4.95
C ASP A 295 -1.23 22.85 -3.47
N ASP A 296 -1.70 21.99 -2.56
CA ASP A 296 -1.61 22.16 -1.10
C ASP A 296 -0.31 21.56 -0.53
N THR A 297 0.68 21.28 -1.38
CA THR A 297 2.00 20.79 -0.97
C THR A 297 2.59 21.66 0.14
N PRO A 298 2.84 21.08 1.33
CA PRO A 298 3.44 21.81 2.43
C PRO A 298 4.82 22.34 2.06
N LYS A 299 5.19 23.53 2.53
CA LYS A 299 6.54 24.03 2.30
C LYS A 299 7.39 23.72 3.51
N MET A 300 8.37 22.83 3.36
CA MET A 300 9.43 22.67 4.35
C MET A 300 10.10 24.03 4.53
N THR A 301 9.96 24.63 5.70
CA THR A 301 10.70 25.85 6.03
C THR A 301 12.16 25.45 6.26
N GLN A 302 13.06 26.00 5.44
CA GLN A 302 14.52 25.82 5.58
C GLN A 302 15.06 26.42 6.87
#